data_AF-A0A1A0H880-F1
#
_entry.id   AF-A0A1A0H880-F1
#
_cell.length_a   1.000
_cell.length_b   1.000
_cell.length_c   1.000
_cell.angle_alpha   90.00
_cell.angle_beta   90.00
_cell.angle_gamma   90.00
#
_symmetry.space_group_name_H-M   'P 1'
#
loop_
_entity.id
_entity.type
_entity.pdbx_description
1 polymer ?
#
loop_
_entity_poly.entity_id
_entity_poly.type
_entity_poly.pdbx_seq_one_letter_code
_entity_poly.pdbx_strand_id
1 'polypeptide(L)'
;MLKDFARVAVLSLFSYSLPTISTYTSLENSDSDGKCELVGTFSLLTQAFLGLLCLLSLIIKRFYENPVRRTWQVWFYDVSKQVVGSFGVHVFNLILSILKSLPSQVFSKSARGVCDESNECTGDPCDWYFLSIVLDCTIGVYILYLVLLFVSLLCKDYLGITQIESGEYGPDVHRPSFKAFLKQLALYFGSLMITKLALYGLVECFETQLLWITSHIILSWLDEYPNEFEIFVVMFVVPVFMNCLQLILVDNIIQKKEIHELNHKFDNERNSLVTSPMDGLTLVLGRTSGDRARQKYMSIS
;
A
#
# COMPACT_ATOMS: atom_id res chain seq x y z
N MET A 1 28.29 0.51 -8.66
CA MET A 1 27.38 1.67 -8.52
C MET A 1 26.02 1.46 -9.19
N LEU A 2 25.91 1.28 -10.52
CA LEU A 2 24.60 1.07 -11.18
C LEU A 2 23.94 -0.28 -10.80
N LYS A 3 24.75 -1.34 -10.63
CA LYS A 3 24.30 -2.65 -10.15
C LYS A 3 23.87 -2.61 -8.68
N ASP A 4 24.59 -1.86 -7.85
CA ASP A 4 24.25 -1.69 -6.43
C ASP A 4 23.01 -0.83 -6.26
N PHE A 5 22.85 0.21 -7.09
CA PHE A 5 21.64 1.03 -7.14
C PHE A 5 20.43 0.23 -7.64
N ALA A 6 20.59 -0.63 -8.64
CA ALA A 6 19.52 -1.52 -9.09
C ALA A 6 19.16 -2.59 -8.04
N ARG A 7 20.16 -3.15 -7.33
CA ARG A 7 19.95 -4.07 -6.20
C ARG A 7 19.20 -3.37 -5.07
N VAL A 8 19.63 -2.17 -4.70
CA VAL A 8 18.97 -1.34 -3.68
C VAL A 8 17.58 -0.90 -4.14
N ALA A 9 17.39 -0.54 -5.41
CA ALA A 9 16.08 -0.17 -5.98
C ALA A 9 15.09 -1.35 -6.00
N VAL A 10 15.56 -2.56 -6.29
CA VAL A 10 14.75 -3.78 -6.25
C VAL A 10 14.41 -4.18 -4.82
N LEU A 11 15.38 -4.11 -3.91
CA LEU A 11 15.15 -4.32 -2.47
C LEU A 11 14.19 -3.26 -1.90
N SER A 12 14.27 -2.03 -2.40
CA SER A 12 13.54 -0.89 -1.90
C SER A 12 12.11 -0.77 -2.37
N LEU A 13 11.80 -1.25 -3.58
CA LEU A 13 10.47 -1.22 -4.15
C LEU A 13 9.45 -2.02 -3.31
N PHE A 14 9.91 -2.95 -2.47
CA PHE A 14 9.08 -3.98 -1.81
C PHE A 14 9.29 -4.10 -0.30
N SER A 15 9.83 -3.06 0.32
CA SER A 15 10.28 -3.07 1.72
C SER A 15 9.27 -2.53 2.73
N TYR A 16 8.00 -2.41 2.35
CA TYR A 16 6.95 -2.16 3.34
C TYR A 16 6.91 -3.23 4.45
N SER A 17 7.48 -4.39 4.16
CA SER A 17 7.16 -5.67 4.78
C SER A 17 8.39 -6.49 5.19
N LEU A 18 9.60 -5.92 5.17
CA LEU A 18 10.74 -6.57 5.82
C LEU A 18 10.82 -6.03 7.26
N PRO A 19 10.50 -6.83 8.30
CA PRO A 19 11.41 -6.81 9.44
C PRO A 19 12.78 -7.04 8.82
N THR A 20 13.76 -6.21 9.17
CA THR A 20 15.16 -6.55 8.90
C THR A 20 15.29 -8.01 9.27
N ILE A 21 15.59 -8.86 8.28
CA ILE A 21 15.95 -10.25 8.54
C ILE A 21 17.13 -10.10 9.50
N SER A 22 16.84 -10.15 10.80
CA SER A 22 17.84 -10.32 11.81
C SER A 22 18.43 -11.65 11.40
N THR A 23 19.66 -11.58 10.95
CA THR A 23 20.50 -12.71 10.64
C THR A 23 20.29 -13.74 11.75
N TYR A 24 19.41 -14.72 11.52
CA TYR A 24 19.44 -15.96 12.27
C TYR A 24 20.67 -16.66 11.75
N THR A 25 21.81 -16.28 12.33
CA THR A 25 22.98 -17.14 12.38
C THR A 25 22.51 -18.34 13.19
N SER A 26 21.84 -19.29 12.55
CA SER A 26 21.83 -20.66 13.04
C SER A 26 23.30 -21.06 13.06
N LEU A 27 23.85 -21.10 14.28
CA LEU A 27 25.12 -21.76 14.59
C LEU A 27 24.96 -23.23 14.21
N GLU A 28 25.12 -23.55 12.93
CA GLU A 28 25.39 -24.90 12.49
C GLU A 28 26.81 -24.93 11.92
N ASN A 29 27.69 -25.52 12.72
CA ASN A 29 29.05 -25.87 12.35
C ASN A 29 29.05 -26.60 11.00
N SER A 30 29.63 -25.99 9.98
CA SER A 30 30.40 -26.74 8.99
C SER A 30 31.44 -25.84 8.35
N ASP A 31 32.70 -26.21 8.55
CA ASP A 31 33.83 -25.78 7.74
C ASP A 31 33.51 -25.99 6.26
N SER A 32 33.32 -24.90 5.52
CA SER A 32 33.75 -24.80 4.13
C SER A 32 33.66 -23.36 3.63
N ASP A 33 34.76 -22.93 3.01
CA ASP A 33 34.96 -21.67 2.32
C ASP A 33 33.82 -21.39 1.31
N GLY A 34 32.97 -20.43 1.65
CA GLY A 34 31.85 -20.00 0.83
C GLY A 34 31.27 -18.73 1.40
N LYS A 35 31.65 -17.59 0.83
CA LYS A 35 31.13 -16.26 1.18
C LYS A 35 29.63 -16.32 1.45
N CYS A 36 29.25 -16.01 2.68
CA CYS A 36 27.87 -15.80 3.09
C CYS A 36 27.30 -14.60 2.31
N GLU A 37 26.75 -14.86 1.10
CA GLU A 37 25.96 -13.86 0.37
C GLU A 37 24.61 -13.73 1.06
N LEU A 38 24.59 -12.88 2.08
CA LEU A 38 23.43 -12.58 2.95
C LEU A 38 22.26 -11.88 2.23
N VAL A 39 22.36 -11.70 0.92
CA VAL A 39 21.24 -11.45 -0.01
C VAL A 39 21.48 -12.34 -1.22
N GLY A 40 21.20 -13.63 -1.08
CA GLY A 40 21.37 -14.57 -2.18
C GLY A 40 20.59 -14.11 -3.41
N THR A 41 21.16 -14.35 -4.60
CA THR A 41 20.54 -14.01 -5.89
C THR A 41 19.07 -14.46 -5.99
N PHE A 42 18.73 -15.58 -5.35
CA PHE A 42 17.38 -16.11 -5.24
C PHE A 42 16.42 -15.17 -4.49
N SER A 43 16.80 -14.65 -3.32
CA SER A 43 15.97 -13.72 -2.54
C SER A 43 15.69 -12.43 -3.31
N LEU A 44 16.73 -11.90 -3.98
CA LEU A 44 16.61 -10.69 -4.80
C LEU A 44 15.68 -10.90 -6.02
N LEU A 45 15.74 -12.08 -6.64
CA LEU A 45 14.85 -12.43 -7.75
C LEU A 45 13.40 -12.57 -7.28
N THR A 46 13.16 -13.24 -6.15
CA THR A 46 11.83 -13.39 -5.57
C THR A 46 11.22 -12.03 -5.20
N GLN A 47 11.99 -11.14 -4.58
CA GLN A 47 11.54 -9.78 -4.26
C GLN A 47 11.25 -8.97 -5.52
N ALA A 48 12.11 -9.02 -6.54
CA ALA A 48 11.87 -8.36 -7.82
C ALA A 48 10.56 -8.82 -8.47
N PHE A 49 10.30 -10.13 -8.44
CA PHE A 49 9.07 -10.71 -8.95
C PHE A 49 7.85 -10.24 -8.12
N LEU A 50 7.97 -10.27 -6.80
CA LEU A 50 6.88 -9.97 -5.88
C LEU A 50 6.25 -8.62 -6.11
N GLY A 51 7.04 -7.61 -6.46
CA GLY A 51 6.41 -6.35 -6.80
C GLY A 51 6.62 -5.80 -8.19
N LEU A 52 7.15 -6.60 -9.11
CA LEU A 52 6.55 -6.60 -10.43
C LEU A 52 5.05 -6.90 -10.35
N LEU A 53 4.63 -7.94 -9.60
CA LEU A 53 3.20 -8.26 -9.42
C LEU A 53 2.43 -7.10 -8.76
N CYS A 54 3.01 -6.48 -7.74
CA CYS A 54 2.45 -5.31 -7.07
C CYS A 54 2.32 -4.09 -8.00
N LEU A 55 3.31 -3.80 -8.86
CA LEU A 55 3.19 -2.72 -9.85
C LEU A 55 2.16 -3.04 -10.93
N LEU A 56 2.08 -4.30 -11.35
CA LEU A 56 1.05 -4.78 -12.27
C LEU A 56 -0.34 -4.61 -11.67
N SER A 57 -0.54 -4.81 -10.36
CA SER A 57 -1.84 -4.60 -9.72
C SER A 57 -2.31 -3.14 -9.81
N LEU A 58 -1.40 -2.16 -9.68
CA LEU A 58 -1.71 -0.73 -9.87
C LEU A 58 -2.03 -0.38 -11.33
N ILE A 59 -1.35 -1.01 -12.28
CA ILE A 59 -1.66 -0.87 -13.71
C ILE A 59 -3.05 -1.44 -14.01
N ILE A 60 -3.37 -2.62 -13.47
CA ILE A 60 -4.68 -3.25 -13.59
C ILE A 60 -5.75 -2.35 -12.97
N LYS A 61 -5.54 -1.87 -11.73
CA LYS A 61 -6.45 -0.93 -11.05
C LYS A 61 -6.75 0.29 -11.91
N ARG A 62 -5.74 0.86 -12.58
CA ARG A 62 -5.92 1.99 -13.50
C ARG A 62 -6.84 1.65 -14.69
N PHE A 63 -6.78 0.45 -15.24
CA PHE A 63 -7.70 0.04 -16.32
C PHE A 63 -9.15 -0.10 -15.84
N TYR A 64 -9.35 -0.40 -14.55
CA TYR A 64 -10.65 -0.43 -13.91
C TYR A 64 -11.17 0.95 -13.49
N GLU A 65 -10.33 1.99 -13.43
CA GLU A 65 -10.78 3.38 -13.24
C GLU A 65 -11.68 3.78 -14.43
N ASN A 66 -12.99 3.76 -14.25
CA ASN A 66 -13.99 4.14 -15.23
C ASN A 66 -15.11 4.92 -14.52
N PRO A 67 -15.79 5.87 -15.20
CA PRO A 67 -15.54 6.35 -16.56
C PRO A 67 -14.39 7.36 -16.70
N VAL A 68 -14.10 8.16 -15.67
CA VAL A 68 -13.03 9.17 -15.68
C VAL A 68 -11.72 8.56 -15.18
N ARG A 69 -10.69 8.61 -16.03
CA ARG A 69 -9.34 8.11 -15.77
C ARG A 69 -8.38 9.27 -15.51
N ARG A 70 -7.45 9.10 -14.57
CA ARG A 70 -6.35 10.05 -14.38
C ARG A 70 -5.36 10.01 -15.54
N THR A 71 -4.73 11.16 -15.83
CA THR A 71 -3.69 11.27 -16.85
C THR A 71 -2.47 10.43 -16.46
N TRP A 72 -1.71 9.97 -17.46
CA TRP A 72 -0.52 9.15 -17.23
C TRP A 72 0.56 9.86 -16.39
N GLN A 73 0.66 11.19 -16.50
CA GLN A 73 1.64 11.97 -15.74
C GLN A 73 1.29 12.02 -14.25
N VAL A 74 0.01 12.25 -13.91
CA VAL A 74 -0.48 12.26 -12.52
C VAL A 74 -0.35 10.86 -11.91
N TRP A 75 -0.76 9.82 -12.65
CA TRP A 75 -0.58 8.43 -12.23
C TRP A 75 0.89 8.12 -11.92
N PHE A 76 1.81 8.54 -12.80
CA PHE A 76 3.24 8.30 -12.59
C PHE A 76 3.76 8.99 -11.32
N TYR A 77 3.30 10.21 -11.02
CA TYR A 77 3.64 10.89 -9.76
C TYR A 77 3.09 10.15 -8.54
N ASP A 78 1.83 9.69 -8.56
CA ASP A 78 1.26 8.93 -7.44
C ASP A 78 2.00 7.60 -7.20
N VAL A 79 2.29 6.86 -8.27
CA VAL A 79 3.05 5.60 -8.18
C VAL A 79 4.48 5.87 -7.72
N SER A 80 5.13 6.92 -8.22
CA SER A 80 6.48 7.30 -7.80
C SER A 80 6.56 7.65 -6.32
N LYS A 81 5.51 8.26 -5.73
CA LYS A 81 5.44 8.49 -4.28
C LYS A 81 5.47 7.17 -3.51
N GLN A 82 4.69 6.17 -3.95
CA GLN A 82 4.64 4.87 -3.30
C GLN A 82 5.98 4.12 -3.41
N VAL A 83 6.63 4.19 -4.58
CA VAL A 83 7.97 3.61 -4.80
C VAL A 83 9.01 4.25 -3.89
N VAL A 84 9.07 5.58 -3.83
CA VAL A 84 10.01 6.31 -2.96
C VAL A 84 9.68 6.07 -1.48
N GLY A 85 8.38 6.00 -1.15
CA GLY A 85 7.91 5.66 0.19
C GLY A 85 8.38 4.29 0.65
N SER A 86 8.20 3.25 -0.19
CA SER A 86 8.68 1.89 0.09
C SER A 86 10.19 1.88 0.32
N PHE A 87 10.94 2.64 -0.48
CA PHE A 87 12.38 2.74 -0.30
C PHE A 87 12.78 3.37 1.02
N GLY A 88 12.18 4.51 1.38
CA GLY A 88 12.59 5.12 2.64
C GLY A 88 12.10 4.33 3.86
N VAL A 89 10.99 3.57 3.78
CA VAL A 89 10.62 2.59 4.83
C VAL A 89 11.68 1.49 4.94
N HIS A 90 12.23 0.98 3.84
CA HIS A 90 13.37 0.04 3.87
C HIS A 90 14.54 0.60 4.68
N VAL A 91 14.97 1.81 4.31
CA VAL A 91 16.11 2.49 4.91
C VAL A 91 15.84 2.75 6.39
N PHE A 92 14.60 3.12 6.73
CA PHE A 92 14.19 3.33 8.11
C PHE A 92 14.25 2.04 8.94
N ASN A 93 13.75 0.92 8.42
CA ASN A 93 13.83 -0.38 9.11
C ASN A 93 15.28 -0.82 9.31
N LEU A 94 16.17 -0.56 8.34
CA LEU A 94 17.60 -0.81 8.48
C LEU A 94 18.21 0.06 9.60
N ILE A 95 17.89 1.35 9.63
CA ILE A 95 18.34 2.27 10.69
C ILE A 95 17.86 1.79 12.07
N LEU A 96 16.59 1.40 12.19
CA LEU A 96 16.05 0.87 13.45
C LEU A 96 16.77 -0.40 13.88
N SER A 97 17.07 -1.31 12.96
CA SER A 97 17.83 -2.52 13.26
C SER A 97 19.25 -2.22 13.74
N ILE A 98 19.93 -1.27 13.12
CA ILE A 98 21.27 -0.84 13.53
C ILE A 98 21.20 -0.19 14.92
N LEU A 99 20.24 0.70 15.14
CA LEU A 99 20.04 1.38 16.42
C LEU A 99 19.76 0.37 17.55
N LYS A 100 18.99 -0.68 17.26
CA LYS A 100 18.68 -1.76 18.20
C LYS A 100 19.87 -2.69 18.49
N SER A 101 20.84 -2.76 17.58
CA SER A 101 22.07 -3.52 17.78
C SER A 101 23.09 -2.82 18.70
N LEU A 102 22.91 -1.52 18.97
CA LEU A 102 23.81 -0.76 19.84
C LEU A 102 23.60 -1.12 21.33
N PRO A 103 24.67 -1.20 22.13
CA PRO A 103 24.65 -1.75 23.50
C PRO A 103 24.00 -0.83 24.57
N SER A 104 23.45 0.33 24.20
CA SER A 104 22.76 1.24 25.12
C SER A 104 21.35 0.76 25.43
N GLN A 105 21.29 -0.18 26.38
CA GLN A 105 20.11 -0.66 27.12
C GLN A 105 19.22 0.47 27.63
N VAL A 106 18.09 0.77 26.95
CA VAL A 106 16.90 1.39 27.57
C VAL A 106 15.59 0.95 26.91
N PHE A 107 15.55 0.55 25.62
CA PHE A 107 14.26 0.46 24.90
C PHE A 107 14.10 -0.74 23.95
N SER A 108 14.37 -1.97 24.39
CA SER A 108 14.11 -3.13 23.52
C SER A 108 13.90 -4.45 24.24
N LYS A 109 12.63 -4.84 24.34
CA LYS A 109 12.22 -6.24 24.48
C LYS A 109 11.87 -6.87 23.12
N SER A 110 11.51 -6.08 22.10
CA SER A 110 10.84 -6.60 20.88
C SER A 110 11.70 -7.01 19.68
N ALA A 111 13.00 -7.33 19.86
CA ALA A 111 13.75 -7.96 18.75
C ALA A 111 14.98 -8.75 19.19
N ARG A 112 15.09 -9.04 20.48
CA ARG A 112 15.78 -10.24 20.92
C ARG A 112 14.64 -11.12 21.40
N GLY A 113 14.41 -12.25 20.73
CA GLY A 113 13.55 -13.28 21.31
C GLY A 113 13.90 -13.41 22.78
N VAL A 114 12.88 -13.34 23.64
CA VAL A 114 13.06 -13.55 25.07
C VAL A 114 13.50 -15.00 25.21
N CYS A 115 14.81 -15.21 25.25
CA CYS A 115 15.37 -16.48 25.71
C CYS A 115 15.19 -16.43 27.23
N ASP A 116 14.19 -17.13 27.74
CA ASP A 116 14.20 -17.46 29.16
C ASP A 116 15.35 -18.44 29.43
N GLU A 117 15.76 -18.58 30.69
CA GLU A 117 16.87 -19.45 31.14
C GLU A 117 16.66 -20.95 30.77
N SER A 118 15.50 -21.29 30.19
CA SER A 118 15.04 -22.61 29.75
C SER A 118 15.29 -22.96 28.26
N ASN A 119 16.03 -22.16 27.48
CA ASN A 119 16.32 -22.43 26.05
C ASN A 119 15.11 -22.43 25.09
N GLU A 120 13.90 -22.06 25.54
CA GLU A 120 12.76 -21.80 24.64
C GLU A 120 12.80 -20.34 24.19
N CYS A 121 13.21 -20.11 22.94
CA CYS A 121 13.10 -18.79 22.32
C CYS A 121 11.62 -18.52 22.03
N THR A 122 11.03 -17.48 22.64
CA THR A 122 9.62 -17.16 22.40
C THR A 122 9.41 -16.54 21.01
N GLY A 123 8.82 -17.30 20.08
CA GLY A 123 8.25 -16.84 18.81
C GLY A 123 9.07 -17.22 17.56
N ASP A 124 8.45 -17.95 16.64
CA ASP A 124 9.09 -18.41 15.41
C ASP A 124 9.34 -17.25 14.44
N PRO A 125 10.42 -17.29 13.62
CA PRO A 125 10.71 -16.22 12.65
C PRO A 125 9.56 -15.98 11.65
N CYS A 126 8.83 -17.04 11.28
CA CYS A 126 7.66 -16.97 10.42
C CYS A 126 6.53 -16.16 11.08
N ASP A 127 6.27 -16.39 12.36
CA ASP A 127 5.25 -15.65 13.13
C ASP A 127 5.54 -14.15 13.13
N TRP A 128 6.79 -13.78 13.44
CA TRP A 128 7.22 -12.39 13.50
C TRP A 128 7.12 -11.67 12.16
N TYR A 129 7.52 -12.36 11.09
CA TYR A 129 7.41 -11.86 9.73
C TYR A 129 5.95 -11.68 9.34
N PHE A 130 5.12 -12.71 9.53
CA PHE A 130 3.69 -12.68 9.22
C PHE A 130 2.98 -11.56 9.99
N LEU A 131 3.19 -11.47 11.30
CA LEU A 131 2.63 -10.44 12.16
C LEU A 131 2.98 -9.04 11.66
N SER A 132 4.25 -8.81 11.34
CA SER A 132 4.74 -7.50 10.86
C SER A 132 4.03 -7.10 9.56
N ILE A 133 3.94 -8.01 8.59
CA ILE A 133 3.27 -7.73 7.31
C ILE A 133 1.78 -7.45 7.49
N VAL A 134 1.10 -8.30 8.25
CA VAL A 134 -0.33 -8.13 8.48
C VAL A 134 -0.59 -6.80 9.18
N LEU A 135 0.18 -6.45 10.20
CA LEU A 135 0.05 -5.16 10.89
C LEU A 135 0.35 -3.97 9.98
N ASP A 136 1.43 -4.01 9.21
CA ASP A 136 1.79 -2.94 8.26
C ASP A 136 0.69 -2.73 7.19
N CYS A 137 0.16 -3.83 6.62
CA CYS A 137 -0.83 -3.77 5.54
C CYS A 137 -2.26 -3.48 6.02
N THR A 138 -2.58 -3.74 7.29
CA THR A 138 -3.92 -3.52 7.85
C THR A 138 -3.96 -2.26 8.72
N ILE A 139 -3.47 -2.36 9.96
CA ILE A 139 -3.47 -1.27 10.93
C ILE A 139 -2.58 -0.12 10.45
N GLY A 140 -1.46 -0.43 9.79
CA GLY A 140 -0.55 0.57 9.23
C GLY A 140 -1.21 1.47 8.20
N VAL A 141 -1.95 0.90 7.24
CA VAL A 141 -2.69 1.69 6.25
C VAL A 141 -3.75 2.58 6.92
N TYR A 142 -4.43 2.05 7.94
CA TYR A 142 -5.42 2.82 8.69
C TYR A 142 -4.79 3.99 9.47
N ILE A 143 -3.69 3.74 10.20
CA ILE A 143 -2.94 4.78 10.89
C ILE A 143 -2.39 5.80 9.89
N LEU A 144 -1.86 5.35 8.75
CA LEU A 144 -1.36 6.22 7.69
C LEU A 144 -2.44 7.18 7.19
N TYR A 145 -3.68 6.70 6.99
CA TYR A 145 -4.80 7.55 6.62
C TYR A 145 -5.05 8.66 7.66
N LEU A 146 -5.09 8.31 8.95
CA LEU A 146 -5.29 9.27 10.04
C LEU A 146 -4.13 10.28 10.15
N VAL A 147 -2.89 9.81 10.03
CA VAL A 147 -1.69 10.65 10.07
C VAL A 147 -1.66 11.59 8.88
N LEU A 148 -1.96 11.12 7.66
CA LEU A 148 -2.04 11.95 6.48
C LEU A 148 -3.08 13.06 6.64
N LEU A 149 -4.25 12.74 7.20
CA LEU A 149 -5.28 13.73 7.50
C LEU A 149 -4.77 14.77 8.50
N PHE A 150 -4.21 14.32 9.63
CA PHE A 150 -3.72 15.20 10.68
C PHE A 150 -2.57 16.10 10.20
N VAL A 151 -1.56 15.54 9.55
CA VAL A 151 -0.40 16.29 9.03
C VAL A 151 -0.83 17.23 7.92
N SER A 152 -1.76 16.83 7.04
CA SER A 152 -2.28 17.73 6.00
C SER A 152 -3.04 18.92 6.58
N LEU A 153 -3.84 18.70 7.62
CA LEU A 153 -4.53 19.79 8.33
C LEU A 153 -3.53 20.72 9.00
N LEU A 154 -2.54 20.16 9.73
CA LEU A 154 -1.49 20.95 10.38
C LEU A 154 -0.70 21.79 9.37
N CYS A 155 -0.32 21.22 8.22
CA CYS A 155 0.42 21.96 7.20
C CYS A 155 -0.40 23.05 6.51
N LYS A 156 -1.72 22.86 6.36
CA LYS A 156 -2.62 23.87 5.77
C LYS A 156 -2.90 25.00 6.76
N ASP A 157 -3.33 24.65 7.97
CA ASP A 157 -3.85 25.61 8.94
C ASP A 157 -2.73 26.32 9.71
N TYR A 158 -1.64 25.62 10.03
CA TYR A 158 -0.56 26.19 10.84
C TYR A 158 0.59 26.75 10.00
N LEU A 159 0.96 26.08 8.89
CA LEU A 159 2.09 26.49 8.05
C LEU A 159 1.66 27.25 6.78
N GLY A 160 0.36 27.32 6.47
CA GLY A 160 -0.17 28.05 5.31
C GLY A 160 0.35 27.55 3.96
N ILE A 161 0.82 26.29 3.88
CA ILE A 161 1.45 25.78 2.67
C ILE A 161 0.37 25.46 1.63
N THR A 162 0.42 26.16 0.50
CA THR A 162 -0.47 25.90 -0.64
C THR A 162 0.06 24.76 -1.54
N GLN A 163 -0.85 24.10 -2.26
CA GLN A 163 -0.60 22.98 -3.19
C GLN A 163 -0.23 21.63 -2.55
N ILE A 164 -0.82 21.30 -1.40
CA ILE A 164 -0.63 20.00 -0.76
C ILE A 164 -1.83 19.05 -0.96
N GLU A 165 -2.87 19.48 -1.67
CA GLU A 165 -4.02 18.61 -1.95
C GLU A 165 -3.55 17.37 -2.74
N SER A 166 -3.82 16.20 -2.18
CA SER A 166 -3.33 14.95 -2.75
C SER A 166 -3.98 14.71 -4.12
N GLY A 167 -3.13 14.38 -5.10
CA GLY A 167 -3.54 14.19 -6.49
C GLY A 167 -3.67 15.47 -7.31
N GLU A 168 -3.42 16.65 -6.71
CA GLU A 168 -3.41 17.94 -7.40
C GLU A 168 -2.01 18.51 -7.55
N TYR A 169 -1.45 18.39 -8.75
CA TYR A 169 -0.06 18.77 -9.01
C TYR A 169 0.09 20.12 -9.70
N GLY A 170 -0.93 20.98 -9.67
CA GLY A 170 -0.90 22.29 -10.30
C GLY A 170 -2.24 22.63 -10.95
N PRO A 171 -2.34 23.84 -11.55
CA PRO A 171 -3.58 24.30 -12.19
C PRO A 171 -3.90 23.57 -13.51
N ASP A 172 -2.90 22.98 -14.16
CA ASP A 172 -3.06 22.22 -15.41
C ASP A 172 -2.69 20.75 -15.19
N VAL A 173 -3.66 19.85 -15.47
CA VAL A 173 -3.53 18.40 -15.34
C VAL A 173 -2.55 17.81 -16.36
N HIS A 174 -2.34 18.46 -17.51
CA HIS A 174 -1.42 18.04 -18.57
C HIS A 174 0.03 18.51 -18.35
N ARG A 175 0.25 19.41 -17.38
CA ARG A 175 1.57 19.92 -17.02
C ARG A 175 1.76 19.99 -15.51
N PRO A 176 1.86 18.83 -14.83
CA PRO A 176 1.97 18.80 -13.38
C PRO A 176 3.32 19.37 -12.91
N SER A 177 3.24 20.29 -11.94
CA SER A 177 4.38 20.96 -11.31
C SER A 177 5.17 20.01 -10.43
N PHE A 178 6.45 19.85 -10.76
CA PHE A 178 7.38 19.06 -9.96
C PHE A 178 7.56 19.60 -8.52
N LYS A 179 7.40 20.91 -8.31
CA LYS A 179 7.48 21.52 -6.97
C LYS A 179 6.31 21.09 -6.08
N ALA A 180 5.10 21.00 -6.63
CA ALA A 180 3.93 20.51 -5.90
C ALA A 180 4.08 19.02 -5.58
N PHE A 181 4.59 18.25 -6.55
CA PHE A 181 4.95 16.84 -6.34
C PHE A 181 5.92 16.65 -5.18
N LEU A 182 7.02 17.42 -5.14
CA LEU A 182 8.03 17.27 -4.09
C LEU A 182 7.48 17.60 -2.68
N LYS A 183 6.62 18.61 -2.56
CA LYS A 183 5.94 18.93 -1.30
C LYS A 183 5.04 17.79 -0.83
N GLN A 184 4.22 17.25 -1.74
CA GLN A 184 3.33 16.12 -1.43
C GLN A 184 4.12 14.85 -1.13
N LEU A 185 5.24 14.62 -1.83
CA LEU A 185 6.16 13.52 -1.56
C LEU A 185 6.74 13.64 -0.16
N ALA A 186 7.21 14.83 0.24
CA ALA A 186 7.74 15.06 1.57
C ALA A 186 6.68 14.86 2.67
N LEU A 187 5.46 15.36 2.47
CA LEU A 187 4.35 15.16 3.41
C LEU A 187 3.99 13.67 3.54
N TYR A 188 3.87 12.98 2.39
CA TYR A 188 3.58 11.55 2.36
C TYR A 188 4.69 10.74 3.06
N PHE A 189 5.95 11.06 2.74
CA PHE A 189 7.11 10.41 3.33
C PHE A 189 7.18 10.62 4.84
N GLY A 190 6.98 11.85 5.33
CA GLY A 190 6.93 12.14 6.77
C GLY A 190 5.79 11.37 7.46
N SER A 191 4.62 11.28 6.82
CA SER A 191 3.48 10.53 7.35
C SER A 191 3.76 9.03 7.43
N LEU A 192 4.49 8.46 6.45
CA LEU A 192 4.96 7.08 6.51
C LEU A 192 5.91 6.85 7.70
N MET A 193 6.86 7.76 7.96
CA MET A 193 7.79 7.62 9.08
C MET A 193 7.06 7.67 10.43
N ILE A 194 6.11 8.60 10.59
CA ILE A 194 5.28 8.68 11.81
C ILE A 194 4.45 7.40 11.98
N THR A 195 3.84 6.89 10.92
CA THR A 195 3.07 5.65 10.94
C THR A 195 3.95 4.46 11.35
N LYS A 196 5.16 4.36 10.79
CA LYS A 196 6.08 3.27 11.10
C LYS A 196 6.55 3.32 12.55
N LEU A 197 6.83 4.51 13.09
CA LEU A 197 7.12 4.70 14.52
C LEU A 197 5.93 4.32 15.42
N ALA A 198 4.71 4.69 15.04
CA ALA A 198 3.50 4.34 15.78
C ALA A 198 3.26 2.83 15.81
N LEU A 199 3.43 2.15 14.67
CA LEU A 199 3.34 0.69 14.60
C LEU A 199 4.44 -0.01 15.41
N TYR A 200 5.67 0.47 15.33
CA TYR A 200 6.77 -0.05 16.14
C TYR A 200 6.44 0.05 17.64
N GLY A 201 5.94 1.21 18.08
CA GLY A 201 5.49 1.39 19.46
C GLY A 201 4.34 0.46 19.85
N LEU A 202 3.37 0.23 18.95
CA LEU A 202 2.27 -0.70 19.18
C LEU A 202 2.76 -2.14 19.36
N VAL A 203 3.66 -2.61 18.49
CA VAL A 203 4.24 -3.96 18.58
C VAL A 203 5.01 -4.10 19.88
N GLU A 204 5.85 -3.13 20.24
CA GLU A 204 6.64 -3.17 21.49
C GLU A 204 5.74 -3.17 22.75
N CYS A 205 4.55 -2.56 22.69
CA CYS A 205 3.59 -2.55 23.81
C CYS A 205 2.77 -3.84 23.95
N PHE A 206 2.48 -4.53 22.84
CA PHE A 206 1.53 -5.66 22.81
C PHE A 206 2.11 -6.95 22.21
N GLU A 207 3.44 -7.04 22.17
CA GLU A 207 4.18 -8.14 21.55
C GLU A 207 3.68 -9.53 21.96
N THR A 208 3.61 -9.80 23.27
CA THR A 208 3.24 -11.12 23.79
C THR A 208 1.85 -11.54 23.34
N GLN A 209 0.89 -10.62 23.37
CA GLN A 209 -0.49 -10.89 22.97
C GLN A 209 -0.60 -11.09 21.45
N LEU A 210 0.10 -10.25 20.67
CA LEU A 210 0.07 -10.31 19.21
C LEU A 210 0.71 -11.59 18.66
N LEU A 211 1.83 -12.03 19.23
CA LEU A 211 2.49 -13.28 18.85
C LEU A 211 1.65 -14.49 19.23
N TRP A 212 1.08 -14.49 20.43
CA TRP A 212 0.20 -15.58 20.86
C TRP A 212 -0.99 -15.75 19.90
N ILE A 213 -1.65 -14.64 19.53
CA ILE A 213 -2.74 -14.66 18.54
C ILE A 213 -2.24 -15.16 17.18
N THR A 214 -1.07 -14.70 16.76
CA THR A 214 -0.52 -15.04 15.43
C THR A 214 -0.25 -16.54 15.32
N SER A 215 0.54 -17.09 16.23
CA SER A 215 0.92 -18.51 16.23
C SER A 215 -0.30 -19.41 16.47
N HIS A 216 -1.06 -19.19 17.55
CA HIS A 216 -2.06 -20.17 17.98
C HIS A 216 -3.42 -20.05 17.28
N ILE A 217 -3.74 -18.88 16.69
CA ILE A 217 -5.04 -18.65 16.03
C ILE A 217 -4.87 -18.48 14.53
N ILE A 218 -3.97 -17.59 14.09
CA ILE A 218 -3.89 -17.21 12.68
C ILE A 218 -3.08 -18.22 11.87
N LEU A 219 -2.01 -18.78 12.43
CA LEU A 219 -1.12 -19.73 11.75
C LEU A 219 -1.36 -21.18 12.14
N SER A 220 -2.13 -21.48 13.19
CA SER A 220 -2.33 -22.88 13.64
C SER A 220 -3.02 -23.80 12.63
N TRP A 221 -3.71 -23.26 11.61
CA TRP A 221 -4.22 -24.05 10.49
C TRP A 221 -3.12 -24.52 9.52
N LEU A 222 -1.94 -23.91 9.60
CA LEU A 222 -0.78 -24.17 8.77
C LEU A 222 0.13 -25.22 9.41
N ASP A 223 0.08 -25.40 10.73
CA ASP A 223 0.80 -26.42 11.52
C ASP A 223 0.46 -27.86 11.09
N GLU A 224 -0.70 -28.08 10.47
CA GLU A 224 -1.10 -29.39 9.94
C GLU A 224 -0.28 -29.81 8.70
N TYR A 225 0.41 -28.85 8.06
CA TYR A 225 1.18 -29.02 6.84
C TYR A 225 2.69 -29.01 7.11
N PRO A 226 3.53 -29.53 6.19
CA PRO A 226 4.97 -29.53 6.38
C PRO A 226 5.56 -28.10 6.33
N ASN A 227 6.65 -27.88 7.08
CA ASN A 227 7.29 -26.57 7.28
C ASN A 227 7.62 -25.82 5.98
N GLU A 228 7.93 -26.53 4.89
CA GLU A 228 8.22 -25.88 3.60
C GLU A 228 6.99 -25.18 3.02
N PHE A 229 5.79 -25.73 3.27
CA PHE A 229 4.53 -25.14 2.85
C PHE A 229 4.23 -23.87 3.64
N GLU A 230 4.44 -23.89 4.96
CA GLU A 230 4.29 -22.72 5.82
C GLU A 230 5.17 -21.56 5.33
N ILE A 231 6.47 -21.83 5.14
CA ILE A 231 7.44 -20.83 4.67
C ILE A 231 7.01 -20.25 3.32
N PHE A 232 6.55 -21.09 2.39
CA PHE A 232 6.07 -20.62 1.09
C PHE A 232 4.84 -19.71 1.22
N VAL A 233 3.86 -20.08 2.04
CA VAL A 233 2.65 -19.26 2.24
C VAL A 233 2.99 -17.94 2.91
N VAL A 234 3.74 -17.99 4.02
CA VAL A 234 4.08 -16.83 4.84
C VAL A 234 5.00 -15.87 4.11
N MET A 235 6.04 -16.36 3.40
CA MET A 235 7.01 -15.48 2.74
C MET A 235 6.66 -15.07 1.31
N PHE A 236 5.73 -15.76 0.64
CA PHE A 236 5.39 -15.47 -0.76
C PHE A 236 3.92 -15.16 -0.99
N VAL A 237 3.00 -16.06 -0.60
CA VAL A 237 1.57 -15.92 -0.91
C VAL A 237 0.94 -14.75 -0.17
N VAL A 238 1.10 -14.72 1.17
CA VAL A 238 0.53 -13.67 2.02
C VAL A 238 1.10 -12.29 1.65
N PRO A 239 2.43 -12.12 1.47
CA PRO A 239 2.99 -10.83 1.12
C PRO A 239 2.54 -10.32 -0.25
N VAL A 240 2.39 -11.19 -1.26
CA VAL A 240 1.86 -10.77 -2.57
C VAL A 240 0.47 -10.16 -2.41
N PHE A 241 -0.43 -10.87 -1.73
CA PHE A 241 -1.80 -10.42 -1.53
C PHE A 241 -1.87 -9.13 -0.70
N MET A 242 -1.21 -9.13 0.47
CA MET A 242 -1.26 -8.02 1.41
C MET A 242 -0.59 -6.75 0.87
N ASN A 243 0.57 -6.86 0.22
CA ASN A 243 1.22 -5.69 -0.39
C ASN A 243 0.42 -5.15 -1.59
N CYS A 244 -0.19 -6.02 -2.41
CA CYS A 244 -1.08 -5.56 -3.49
C CYS A 244 -2.29 -4.79 -2.92
N LEU A 245 -2.93 -5.34 -1.88
CA LEU A 245 -4.03 -4.69 -1.20
C LEU A 245 -3.59 -3.34 -0.62
N GLN A 246 -2.45 -3.31 0.08
CA GLN A 246 -1.89 -2.10 0.64
C GLN A 246 -1.67 -1.02 -0.43
N LEU A 247 -1.02 -1.33 -1.55
CA LEU A 247 -0.78 -0.35 -2.61
C LEU A 247 -2.09 0.16 -3.22
N ILE A 248 -3.08 -0.71 -3.40
CA ILE A 248 -4.40 -0.28 -3.90
C ILE A 248 -5.09 0.66 -2.90
N LEU A 249 -5.05 0.34 -1.60
CA LEU A 249 -5.63 1.18 -0.55
C LEU A 249 -4.91 2.52 -0.44
N VAL A 250 -3.58 2.51 -0.44
CA VAL A 250 -2.76 3.73 -0.40
C VAL A 250 -2.96 4.58 -1.65
N ASP A 251 -3.01 3.97 -2.83
CA ASP A 251 -3.31 4.68 -4.08
C ASP A 251 -4.70 5.32 -4.03
N ASN A 252 -5.70 4.66 -3.45
CA ASN A 252 -7.03 5.24 -3.23
C ASN A 252 -7.00 6.41 -2.23
N ILE A 253 -6.16 6.36 -1.19
CA ILE A 253 -5.99 7.46 -0.23
C ILE A 253 -5.31 8.66 -0.89
N ILE A 254 -4.30 8.42 -1.75
CA ILE A 254 -3.52 9.48 -2.42
C ILE A 254 -4.28 10.08 -3.61
N GLN A 255 -5.15 9.31 -4.26
CA GLN A 255 -5.89 9.74 -5.45
C GLN A 255 -6.77 10.96 -5.15
N LYS A 256 -6.87 11.85 -6.15
CA LYS A 256 -7.72 13.05 -6.10
C LYS A 256 -9.19 12.67 -5.85
N LYS A 257 -9.77 13.16 -4.75
CA LYS A 257 -11.17 12.89 -4.34
C LYS A 257 -12.19 13.25 -5.42
N GLU A 258 -11.96 14.33 -6.16
CA GLU A 258 -12.88 14.79 -7.21
C GLU A 258 -13.07 13.75 -8.34
N ILE A 259 -12.03 12.98 -8.70
CA ILE A 259 -12.15 11.94 -9.73
C ILE A 259 -13.08 10.81 -9.24
N HIS A 260 -12.99 10.47 -7.95
CA HIS A 260 -13.87 9.47 -7.34
C HIS A 260 -15.32 9.96 -7.31
N GLU A 261 -15.55 11.21 -6.90
CA GLU A 261 -16.89 11.81 -6.89
C GLU A 261 -17.51 11.91 -8.28
N LEU A 262 -16.70 12.26 -9.30
CA LEU A 262 -17.16 12.31 -10.69
C LEU A 262 -17.60 10.92 -11.17
N ASN A 263 -16.81 9.88 -10.92
CA ASN A 263 -17.18 8.52 -11.31
C ASN A 263 -18.47 8.05 -10.63
N HIS A 264 -18.62 8.33 -9.33
CA HIS A 264 -19.85 8.02 -8.60
C HIS A 264 -21.07 8.78 -9.16
N LYS A 265 -20.91 10.06 -9.53
CA LYS A 265 -21.98 10.84 -10.18
C LYS A 265 -22.38 10.23 -11.53
N PHE A 266 -21.42 9.89 -12.38
CA PHE A 266 -21.71 9.27 -13.69
C PHE A 266 -22.41 7.91 -13.55
N ASP A 267 -22.04 7.10 -12.57
CA ASP A 267 -22.69 5.81 -12.34
C ASP A 267 -24.11 6.00 -11.80
N ASN A 268 -24.34 6.96 -10.90
CA ASN A 268 -25.68 7.32 -10.44
C ASN A 268 -26.57 7.88 -11.56
N GLU A 269 -26.04 8.73 -12.44
CA GLU A 269 -26.75 9.24 -13.62
C GLU A 269 -27.09 8.12 -14.61
N ARG A 270 -26.14 7.21 -14.87
CA ARG A 270 -26.40 6.05 -15.73
C ARG A 270 -27.49 5.16 -15.13
N ASN A 271 -27.42 4.88 -13.83
CA ASN A 271 -28.40 4.04 -13.14
C ASN A 271 -29.79 4.67 -13.12
N SER A 272 -29.89 5.99 -12.92
CA SER A 272 -31.18 6.70 -12.93
C SER A 272 -31.82 6.77 -14.32
N LEU A 273 -31.01 6.88 -15.38
CA LEU A 273 -31.48 6.76 -16.77
C LEU A 273 -32.01 5.36 -17.11
N VAL A 274 -31.43 4.31 -16.49
CA VAL A 274 -31.88 2.93 -16.70
C VAL A 274 -33.11 2.57 -15.85
N THR A 275 -33.26 3.14 -14.65
CA THR A 275 -34.41 2.89 -13.77
C THR A 275 -35.60 3.81 -14.00
N SER A 276 -35.47 4.87 -14.82
CA SER A 276 -36.64 5.65 -15.24
C SER A 276 -37.58 4.74 -16.05
N PRO A 277 -38.83 4.51 -15.61
CA PRO A 277 -39.77 3.70 -16.35
C PRO A 277 -39.99 4.28 -17.75
N MET A 278 -40.38 3.40 -18.67
CA MET A 278 -40.83 3.64 -20.05
C MET A 278 -41.98 4.67 -20.22
N ASP A 279 -42.16 5.62 -19.31
CA ASP A 279 -43.19 6.65 -19.37
C ASP A 279 -42.73 7.87 -20.19
N GLY A 280 -41.41 8.09 -20.30
CA GLY A 280 -40.84 9.18 -21.10
C GLY A 280 -40.86 8.93 -22.61
N LEU A 281 -40.69 7.68 -23.04
CA LEU A 281 -40.65 7.33 -24.47
C LEU A 281 -42.06 7.38 -25.10
N THR A 282 -43.09 7.04 -24.32
CA THR A 282 -44.49 7.12 -24.75
C THR A 282 -44.95 8.58 -24.89
N LEU A 283 -44.43 9.50 -24.08
CA LEU A 283 -44.74 10.93 -24.17
C LEU A 283 -44.07 11.59 -25.39
N VAL A 284 -42.84 11.19 -25.74
CA VAL A 284 -42.15 11.68 -26.96
C VAL A 284 -42.77 11.09 -28.24
N LEU A 285 -43.15 9.81 -28.23
CA LEU A 285 -43.82 9.18 -29.37
C LEU A 285 -45.30 9.59 -29.52
N GLY A 286 -45.98 9.92 -28.41
CA GLY A 286 -47.34 10.48 -28.44
C GLY A 286 -47.39 11.90 -28.98
N ARG A 287 -46.40 12.73 -28.66
CA ARG A 287 -46.31 14.11 -29.18
C ARG A 287 -46.03 14.15 -30.69
N THR A 288 -45.18 13.24 -31.17
CA THR A 288 -44.83 13.17 -32.60
C THR A 288 -45.95 12.59 -33.49
N SER A 289 -46.85 11.76 -32.95
CA SER A 289 -48.07 11.33 -33.67
C SER A 289 -49.19 12.37 -33.65
N GLY A 290 -49.36 13.11 -32.54
CA GLY A 290 -50.37 14.17 -32.43
C GLY A 290 -50.11 15.35 -33.38
N ASP A 291 -48.86 15.77 -33.51
CA ASP A 291 -48.50 16.92 -34.37
C ASP A 291 -48.60 16.59 -35.87
N ARG A 292 -48.35 15.32 -36.26
CA ARG A 292 -48.47 14.88 -37.66
C ARG A 292 -49.93 14.72 -38.11
N ALA A 293 -50.85 14.43 -37.19
CA ALA A 293 -52.28 14.39 -37.48
C ALA A 293 -52.89 15.80 -37.63
N ARG A 294 -52.39 16.79 -36.88
CA ARG A 294 -52.88 18.17 -36.92
C ARG A 294 -52.47 18.94 -38.17
N GLN A 295 -51.32 18.59 -38.76
CA GLN A 295 -50.82 19.21 -39.99
C GLN A 295 -51.55 18.74 -41.26
N LYS A 296 -52.22 17.58 -41.23
CA LYS A 296 -52.96 17.03 -42.37
C LYS A 296 -54.39 17.59 -42.52
N TYR A 297 -54.90 18.29 -41.51
CA TYR A 297 -56.22 18.92 -41.52
C TYR A 297 -56.22 20.40 -41.93
N MET A 298 -55.05 21.07 -42.00
CA MET A 298 -54.94 22.47 -42.44
C MET A 298 -54.56 22.65 -43.92
N SER A 299 -54.46 21.57 -44.70
CA SER A 299 -54.17 21.63 -46.15
C SER A 299 -55.39 21.36 -47.03
N ILE A 300 -56.60 21.32 -46.45
CA ILE A 300 -57.87 21.21 -47.16
C ILE A 300 -58.87 22.18 -46.52
N SER A 301 -58.66 23.48 -46.78
CA SER A 301 -59.69 24.54 -46.70
C SER A 301 -59.14 25.80 -47.32
#